data_AF-A0A0F9VMI9-F1
#
_entry.id   AF-A0A0F9VMI9-F1
#
_cell.length_a   1.000
_cell.length_b   1.000
_cell.length_c   1.000
_cell.angle_alpha   90.00
_cell.angle_beta   90.00
_cell.angle_gamma   90.00
#
_symmetry.space_group_name_H-M   'P 1'
#
loop_
_entity.id
_entity.type
_entity.pdbx_description
1 polymer ?
#
loop_
_entity_poly.entity_id
_entity_poly.type
_entity_poly.pdbx_seq_one_letter_code
_entity_poly.pdbx_strand_id
1 'polypeptide(L)'
;MPRGSWKKRWIKLYVTGWLHGSIRWQFTSEERGVWADLLAWAGEIQKDGAICDNDGRPLPRDFMANALNIKQILLDRVIAKCKHEGRLEEDEDGVLTVTNYQPYQSEYERQKPYRQDKKAVKESFAEIVLSGRKAELEEVAPDEFAIKDHECENDSIHSSPDTIKVIGEHPDGTLIFDIKEGE
;
A
#
# COMPACT_ATOMS: atom_id res chain seq x y z
N MET A 1 7.13 19.20 11.35
CA MET A 1 6.03 19.04 10.38
C MET A 1 5.69 17.56 10.30
N PRO A 2 4.42 17.16 10.40
CA PRO A 2 4.06 15.76 10.16
C PRO A 2 4.55 15.36 8.77
N ARG A 3 5.31 14.27 8.66
CA ARG A 3 5.73 13.73 7.37
C ARG A 3 4.45 13.34 6.63
N GLY A 4 4.15 14.00 5.52
CA GLY A 4 2.95 13.74 4.74
C GLY A 4 2.86 12.26 4.42
N SER A 5 1.74 11.61 4.75
CA SER A 5 1.60 10.21 4.38
C SER A 5 1.54 10.13 2.85
N TRP A 6 2.18 9.11 2.31
CA TRP A 6 2.35 8.99 0.87
C TRP A 6 1.00 8.77 0.21
N LYS A 7 0.78 9.50 -0.89
CA LYS A 7 -0.39 9.31 -1.75
C LYS A 7 -0.37 7.90 -2.33
N LYS A 8 -1.53 7.25 -2.36
CA LYS A 8 -1.62 5.88 -2.86
C LYS A 8 -1.76 5.94 -4.38
N ARG A 9 -0.81 5.33 -5.10
CA ARG A 9 -0.76 5.37 -6.56
C ARG A 9 -1.69 4.35 -7.25
N TRP A 10 -2.40 3.54 -6.46
CA TRP A 10 -3.17 2.42 -6.97
C TRP A 10 -4.38 2.11 -6.08
N ILE A 11 -5.38 1.45 -6.67
CA ILE A 11 -6.53 0.88 -5.98
C ILE A 11 -6.72 -0.57 -6.40
N LYS A 12 -7.16 -1.42 -5.48
CA LYS A 12 -7.48 -2.82 -5.78
C LYS A 12 -8.89 -2.95 -6.31
N LEU A 13 -9.06 -3.48 -7.53
CA LEU A 13 -10.38 -3.87 -8.03
C LEU A 13 -10.50 -5.40 -8.03
N TYR A 14 -11.42 -5.93 -7.23
CA TYR A 14 -11.73 -7.35 -7.19
C TYR A 14 -12.51 -7.76 -8.44
N VAL A 15 -11.93 -8.59 -9.31
CA VAL A 15 -12.52 -9.01 -10.59
C VAL A 15 -13.92 -9.61 -10.39
N THR A 16 -14.08 -10.54 -9.44
CA THR A 16 -15.39 -11.16 -9.16
C THR A 16 -16.41 -10.13 -8.68
N GLY A 17 -16.02 -9.23 -7.77
CA GLY A 17 -16.91 -8.16 -7.28
C GLY A 17 -17.26 -7.14 -8.36
N TRP A 18 -16.35 -6.86 -9.28
CA TRP A 18 -16.55 -5.94 -10.39
C TRP A 18 -17.45 -6.51 -11.49
N LEU A 19 -17.27 -7.77 -11.85
CA LEU A 19 -18.01 -8.43 -12.92
C LEU A 19 -19.36 -9.00 -12.47
N HIS A 20 -19.44 -9.52 -11.25
CA HIS A 20 -20.62 -10.23 -10.74
C HIS A 20 -21.27 -9.57 -9.52
N GLY A 21 -20.64 -8.54 -8.93
CA GLY A 21 -21.20 -7.85 -7.79
C GLY A 21 -22.40 -6.97 -8.12
N SER A 22 -23.05 -6.48 -7.07
CA SER A 22 -24.28 -5.68 -7.17
C SER A 22 -24.10 -4.40 -8.00
N ILE A 23 -22.91 -3.80 -8.00
CA ILE A 23 -22.56 -2.64 -8.86
C ILE A 23 -22.82 -2.94 -10.34
N ARG A 24 -22.60 -4.18 -10.81
CA ARG A 24 -22.83 -4.54 -12.21
C ARG A 24 -24.30 -4.37 -12.61
N TRP A 25 -25.21 -4.69 -11.71
CA TRP A 25 -26.66 -4.74 -11.93
C TRP A 25 -27.36 -3.43 -11.61
N GLN A 26 -26.85 -2.69 -10.62
CA GLN A 26 -27.45 -1.45 -10.14
C GLN A 26 -27.06 -0.23 -10.99
N PHE A 27 -25.87 -0.27 -11.60
CA PHE A 27 -25.26 0.88 -12.27
C PHE A 27 -25.16 0.64 -13.79
N THR A 28 -25.41 1.69 -14.56
CA THR A 28 -25.10 1.68 -16.00
C THR A 28 -23.59 1.63 -16.24
N SER A 29 -23.15 1.37 -17.47
CA SER A 29 -21.71 1.36 -17.81
C SER A 29 -21.02 2.68 -17.46
N GLU A 30 -21.68 3.81 -17.69
CA GLU A 30 -21.18 5.15 -17.37
C GLU A 30 -21.07 5.35 -15.86
N GLU A 31 -22.12 5.01 -15.12
CA GLU A 31 -22.15 5.14 -13.66
C GLU A 31 -21.08 4.29 -12.99
N ARG A 32 -20.80 3.09 -13.52
CA ARG A 32 -19.69 2.24 -13.03
C ARG A 32 -18.34 2.89 -13.26
N GLY A 33 -18.13 3.55 -14.40
CA GLY A 33 -16.91 4.32 -14.67
C GLY A 33 -16.69 5.37 -13.59
N VAL A 34 -17.72 6.20 -13.35
CA VAL A 34 -17.69 7.23 -12.30
C VAL A 34 -17.42 6.62 -10.92
N TRP A 35 -18.01 5.47 -10.60
CA TRP A 35 -17.70 4.79 -9.34
C TRP A 35 -16.23 4.37 -9.21
N ALA A 36 -15.63 3.83 -10.27
CA ALA A 36 -14.20 3.51 -10.28
C ALA A 36 -13.33 4.77 -10.13
N ASP A 37 -13.71 5.87 -10.77
CA ASP A 37 -13.02 7.15 -10.67
C ASP A 37 -13.09 7.70 -9.23
N LEU A 38 -14.25 7.60 -8.57
CA LEU A 38 -14.42 8.00 -7.16
C LEU A 38 -13.55 7.14 -6.22
N LEU A 39 -13.45 5.83 -6.48
CA LEU A 39 -12.57 4.95 -5.71
C LEU A 39 -11.09 5.32 -5.88
N ALA A 40 -10.67 5.67 -7.10
CA ALA A 40 -9.32 6.11 -7.41
C ALA A 40 -9.02 7.43 -6.69
N TRP A 41 -9.96 8.38 -6.75
CA TRP A 41 -9.83 9.67 -6.08
C TRP A 41 -9.72 9.52 -4.56
N ALA A 42 -10.53 8.64 -3.97
CA ALA A 42 -10.46 8.32 -2.54
C ALA A 42 -9.11 7.69 -2.10
N GLY A 43 -8.30 7.20 -3.05
CA GLY A 43 -6.96 6.67 -2.81
C GLY A 43 -5.84 7.68 -2.98
N GLU A 44 -6.06 8.68 -3.85
CA GLU A 44 -5.14 9.78 -4.07
C GLU A 44 -5.01 10.69 -2.83
N ILE A 45 -6.07 10.77 -2.02
CA ILE A 45 -6.17 11.63 -0.85
C ILE A 45 -5.56 10.96 0.39
N GLN A 46 -4.95 11.76 1.26
CA GLN A 46 -4.26 11.30 2.46
C GLN A 46 -5.19 10.63 3.48
N LYS A 47 -6.45 11.08 3.56
CA LYS A 47 -7.48 10.54 4.44
C LYS A 47 -8.15 9.33 3.76
N ASP A 48 -7.88 8.14 4.28
CA ASP A 48 -8.36 6.87 3.74
C ASP A 48 -9.86 6.88 3.42
N GLY A 49 -10.18 6.76 2.13
CA GLY A 49 -11.56 6.62 1.66
C GLY A 49 -12.33 7.93 1.56
N ALA A 50 -11.74 9.07 1.95
CA ALA A 50 -12.38 10.37 1.87
C ALA A 50 -12.08 11.05 0.53
N ILE A 51 -13.09 11.75 0.00
CA ILE A 51 -13.01 12.56 -1.22
C ILE A 51 -13.13 14.03 -0.79
N CYS A 52 -12.00 14.60 -0.39
CA CYS A 52 -11.82 15.97 0.08
C CYS A 52 -10.54 16.59 -0.50
N ASP A 53 -10.38 17.89 -0.30
CA ASP A 53 -9.09 18.57 -0.52
C ASP A 53 -8.06 18.16 0.55
N ASN A 54 -6.79 18.53 0.36
CA ASN A 54 -5.71 18.25 1.31
C ASN A 54 -5.98 18.83 2.71
N ASP A 55 -6.76 19.92 2.79
CA ASP A 55 -7.21 20.54 4.04
C ASP A 55 -8.42 19.83 4.68
N GLY A 56 -8.88 18.71 4.11
CA GLY A 56 -10.04 17.98 4.58
C GLY A 56 -11.39 18.62 4.23
N ARG A 57 -11.40 19.65 3.39
CA ARG A 57 -12.62 20.36 2.96
C ARG A 57 -13.36 19.60 1.86
N PRO A 58 -14.70 19.70 1.79
CA PRO A 58 -15.48 19.08 0.71
C PRO A 58 -15.06 19.64 -0.66
N LEU A 59 -15.00 18.79 -1.67
CA LEU A 59 -14.78 19.22 -3.04
C LEU A 59 -16.13 19.65 -3.67
N PRO A 60 -16.20 20.83 -4.32
CA PRO A 60 -17.39 21.23 -5.05
C PRO A 60 -17.77 20.22 -6.14
N ARG A 61 -19.06 19.92 -6.29
CA ARG A 61 -19.56 18.95 -7.28
C ARG A 61 -19.16 19.34 -8.71
N ASP A 62 -19.18 20.63 -9.04
CA ASP A 62 -18.78 21.16 -10.34
C ASP A 62 -17.29 20.89 -10.62
N PHE A 63 -16.45 21.09 -9.60
CA PHE A 63 -15.01 20.79 -9.69
C PHE A 63 -14.78 19.30 -9.90
N MET A 64 -15.49 18.45 -9.15
CA MET A 64 -15.42 16.99 -9.31
C MET A 64 -15.82 16.54 -10.72
N ALA A 65 -16.95 17.06 -11.22
CA ALA A 65 -17.44 16.73 -12.54
C ALA A 65 -16.46 17.15 -13.64
N ASN A 66 -15.87 18.36 -13.51
CA ASN A 66 -14.88 18.86 -14.46
C ASN A 66 -13.57 18.05 -14.42
N ALA A 67 -13.07 17.72 -13.23
CA ALA A 67 -11.83 16.95 -13.07
C ALA A 67 -11.94 15.54 -13.67
N LEU A 68 -13.12 14.91 -13.55
CA LEU A 68 -13.41 13.60 -14.13
C LEU A 68 -13.88 13.67 -15.59
N ASN A 69 -14.01 14.88 -16.17
CA ASN A 69 -14.54 15.11 -17.51
C ASN A 69 -15.91 14.44 -17.74
N ILE A 70 -16.81 14.58 -16.78
CA ILE A 70 -18.19 14.04 -16.82
C ILE A 70 -19.22 15.14 -16.61
N LYS A 71 -20.46 14.86 -17.01
CA LYS A 71 -21.59 15.77 -16.72
C LYS A 71 -21.90 15.74 -15.23
N GLN A 72 -22.11 16.91 -14.63
CA GLN A 72 -22.49 17.05 -13.22
C GLN A 72 -23.75 16.24 -12.86
N ILE A 73 -24.76 16.23 -13.74
CA ILE A 73 -25.99 15.44 -13.56
C ILE A 73 -25.69 13.94 -13.41
N LEU A 74 -24.69 13.42 -14.13
CA LEU A 74 -24.27 12.01 -14.01
C LEU A 74 -23.59 11.77 -12.66
N LEU A 75 -22.69 12.67 -12.24
CA LEU A 75 -22.01 12.59 -10.96
C LEU A 75 -23.01 12.60 -9.79
N ASP A 76 -23.93 13.56 -9.76
CA ASP A 76 -24.93 13.70 -8.71
C ASP A 76 -25.84 12.46 -8.62
N ARG A 77 -26.23 11.91 -9.77
CA ARG A 77 -27.01 10.67 -9.85
C ARG A 77 -26.25 9.48 -9.26
N VAL A 78 -24.96 9.35 -9.56
CA VAL A 78 -24.10 8.28 -9.02
C VAL A 78 -23.94 8.43 -7.52
N ILE A 79 -23.66 9.63 -7.01
CA ILE A 79 -23.53 9.90 -5.59
C ILE A 79 -24.83 9.56 -4.86
N ALA A 80 -25.98 10.01 -5.38
CA ALA A 80 -27.28 9.70 -4.78
C ALA A 80 -27.55 8.19 -4.69
N LYS A 81 -27.22 7.42 -5.74
CA LYS A 81 -27.32 5.95 -5.73
C LYS A 81 -26.36 5.31 -4.72
N CYS A 82 -25.10 5.72 -4.71
CA CYS A 82 -24.11 5.23 -3.77
C CYS A 82 -24.50 5.50 -2.31
N LYS A 83 -25.07 6.67 -2.02
CA LYS A 83 -25.60 7.01 -0.69
C LYS A 83 -26.79 6.12 -0.32
N HIS A 84 -27.74 5.96 -1.23
CA HIS A 84 -28.90 5.08 -1.03
C HIS A 84 -28.50 3.62 -0.75
N GLU A 85 -27.42 3.13 -1.37
CA GLU A 85 -26.90 1.78 -1.17
C GLU A 85 -25.93 1.63 0.02
N GLY A 86 -25.61 2.71 0.73
CA GLY A 86 -24.65 2.69 1.85
C GLY A 86 -23.20 2.42 1.41
N ARG A 87 -22.83 2.85 0.19
CA ARG A 87 -21.44 2.78 -0.32
C ARG A 87 -20.66 4.07 -0.09
N LEU A 88 -21.38 5.18 -0.09
CA LEU A 88 -20.86 6.52 0.23
C LEU A 88 -21.65 7.09 1.39
N GLU A 89 -20.92 7.69 2.31
CA GLU A 89 -21.46 8.57 3.35
C GLU A 89 -21.05 10.01 3.05
N GLU A 90 -21.89 10.95 3.46
CA GLU A 90 -21.61 12.39 3.34
C GLU A 90 -21.71 12.99 4.73
N ASP A 91 -20.60 13.54 5.21
CA ASP A 91 -20.51 14.15 6.54
C ASP A 91 -21.31 15.47 6.60
N GLU A 92 -21.48 16.05 7.79
CA GLU A 92 -22.17 17.34 7.98
C GLU A 92 -21.52 18.48 7.18
N ASP A 93 -20.20 18.41 6.98
CA ASP A 93 -19.42 19.34 6.17
C ASP A 93 -19.52 19.07 4.66
N GLY A 94 -20.23 18.01 4.22
CA GLY A 94 -20.37 17.64 2.81
C GLY A 94 -19.20 16.81 2.25
N VAL A 95 -18.30 16.31 3.10
CA VAL A 95 -17.20 15.44 2.69
C VAL A 95 -17.75 14.05 2.38
N LEU A 96 -17.44 13.53 1.19
CA LEU A 96 -17.81 12.17 0.82
C LEU A 96 -16.78 11.16 1.35
N THR A 97 -17.25 10.08 1.98
CA THR A 97 -16.40 8.99 2.45
C THR A 97 -16.92 7.64 1.96
N VAL A 98 -16.03 6.78 1.47
CA VAL A 98 -16.34 5.40 1.06
C VAL A 98 -16.40 4.50 2.29
N THR A 99 -17.59 4.00 2.65
CA THR A 99 -17.86 3.28 3.91
C THR A 99 -16.97 2.04 4.13
N ASN A 100 -16.63 1.31 3.07
CA ASN A 100 -15.81 0.09 3.15
C ASN A 100 -14.55 0.21 2.29
N TYR A 101 -13.73 1.23 2.54
CA TYR A 101 -12.55 1.51 1.71
C TYR A 101 -11.36 0.58 1.95
N GLN A 102 -11.21 0.04 3.16
CA GLN A 102 -10.03 -0.73 3.56
C GLN A 102 -9.69 -1.93 2.64
N PRO A 103 -10.66 -2.74 2.17
CA PRO A 103 -10.38 -3.83 1.23
C PRO A 103 -9.79 -3.37 -0.11
N TYR A 104 -10.04 -2.12 -0.52
CA TYR A 104 -9.50 -1.54 -1.75
C TYR A 104 -8.02 -1.13 -1.61
N GLN A 105 -7.47 -1.14 -0.38
CA GLN A 105 -6.15 -0.61 -0.04
C GLN A 105 -5.23 -1.59 0.70
N SER A 106 -5.54 -2.89 0.71
CA SER A 106 -4.69 -3.87 1.41
C SER A 106 -3.33 -4.10 0.72
N GLU A 107 -2.37 -3.21 0.98
CA GLU A 107 -0.96 -3.31 0.57
C GLU A 107 -0.28 -4.58 1.12
N TYR A 108 -0.76 -5.10 2.26
CA TYR A 108 -0.25 -6.33 2.89
C TYR A 108 -0.25 -7.52 1.92
N GLU A 109 -1.30 -7.70 1.12
CA GLU A 109 -1.38 -8.83 0.19
C GLU A 109 -0.40 -8.69 -0.98
N ARG A 110 -0.13 -7.45 -1.43
CA ARG A 110 0.89 -7.18 -2.44
C ARG A 110 2.30 -7.41 -1.89
N GLN A 111 2.55 -7.01 -0.65
CA GLN A 111 3.87 -7.17 -0.03
C GLN A 111 4.13 -8.59 0.48
N LYS A 112 3.10 -9.41 0.65
CA LYS A 112 3.20 -10.76 1.21
C LYS A 112 4.23 -11.65 0.49
N PRO A 113 4.27 -11.74 -0.86
CA PRO A 113 5.26 -12.54 -1.56
C PRO A 113 6.69 -12.07 -1.25
N TYR A 114 6.96 -10.77 -1.38
CA TYR A 114 8.28 -10.18 -1.11
C TYR A 114 8.75 -10.38 0.34
N ARG A 115 7.82 -10.37 1.30
CA ARG A 115 8.13 -10.62 2.72
C ARG A 115 8.41 -12.10 2.99
N GLN A 116 7.76 -13.01 2.28
CA GLN A 116 8.00 -14.45 2.40
C GLN A 116 9.38 -14.83 1.83
N ASP A 117 9.76 -14.26 0.69
CA ASP A 117 11.06 -14.51 0.07
C ASP A 117 12.21 -14.02 0.96
N LYS A 118 12.11 -12.80 1.50
CA LYS A 118 13.11 -12.28 2.46
C LYS A 118 13.22 -13.14 3.73
N LYS A 119 12.10 -13.67 4.22
CA LYS A 119 12.09 -14.52 5.41
C LYS A 119 12.77 -15.87 5.14
N ALA A 120 12.48 -16.50 4.01
CA ALA A 120 13.10 -17.77 3.61
C ALA A 120 14.62 -17.62 3.43
N VAL A 121 15.07 -16.53 2.81
CA VAL A 121 16.50 -16.21 2.64
C VAL A 121 17.17 -15.95 3.99
N LYS A 122 16.50 -15.27 4.93
CA LYS A 122 17.04 -15.04 6.28
C LYS A 122 17.12 -16.32 7.09
N GLU A 123 16.14 -17.23 6.97
CA GLU A 123 16.11 -18.52 7.66
C GLU A 123 17.18 -19.47 7.12
N SER A 124 17.37 -19.55 5.79
CA SER A 124 18.44 -20.36 5.20
C SER A 124 19.83 -19.85 5.58
N PHE A 125 20.03 -18.53 5.57
CA PHE A 125 21.28 -17.93 6.02
C PHE A 125 21.57 -18.24 7.50
N ALA A 126 20.57 -18.12 8.38
CA ALA A 126 20.71 -18.45 9.79
C ALA A 126 21.05 -19.94 10.01
N GLU A 127 20.45 -20.84 9.23
CA GLU A 127 20.74 -22.28 9.29
C GLU A 127 22.17 -22.63 8.84
N ILE A 128 22.67 -22.00 7.78
CA ILE A 128 24.05 -22.18 7.31
C ILE A 128 25.04 -21.69 8.39
N VAL A 129 24.78 -20.53 9.00
CA VAL A 129 25.61 -19.98 10.08
C VAL A 129 25.65 -20.91 11.30
N LEU A 130 24.49 -21.43 11.73
CA LEU A 130 24.41 -22.30 12.91
C LEU A 130 25.02 -23.69 12.68
N SER A 131 24.99 -24.21 11.45
CA SER A 131 25.54 -25.53 11.12
C SER A 131 27.05 -25.53 10.90
N GLY A 132 27.72 -24.37 10.97
CA GLY A 132 29.18 -24.25 10.89
C GLY A 132 29.75 -24.59 9.50
N ARG A 133 28.90 -24.61 8.46
CA ARG A 133 29.30 -24.92 7.08
C ARG A 133 29.94 -23.70 6.42
N LYS A 134 31.14 -23.31 6.88
CA LYS A 134 31.90 -22.16 6.36
C LYS A 134 32.09 -22.21 4.83
N ALA A 135 32.21 -23.39 4.23
CA ALA A 135 32.38 -23.55 2.77
C ALA A 135 31.12 -23.22 1.94
N GLU A 136 29.92 -23.42 2.47
CA GLU A 136 28.66 -23.09 1.79
C GLU A 136 28.34 -21.58 1.88
N LEU A 137 28.93 -20.89 2.85
CA LEU A 137 28.77 -19.45 3.05
C LEU A 137 29.47 -18.62 1.96
N GLU A 138 30.50 -19.17 1.31
CA GLU A 138 31.28 -18.51 0.25
C GLU A 138 30.61 -18.64 -1.13
N GLU A 139 29.79 -19.66 -1.36
CA GLU A 139 29.01 -19.84 -2.60
C GLU A 139 27.70 -19.04 -2.63
N VAL A 140 27.12 -18.73 -1.45
CA VAL A 140 26.01 -17.78 -1.34
C VAL A 140 26.59 -16.37 -1.45
N ALA A 141 26.97 -15.98 -2.67
CA ALA A 141 27.66 -14.73 -2.93
C ALA A 141 26.85 -13.53 -2.37
N PRO A 142 27.52 -12.56 -1.71
CA PRO A 142 26.87 -11.37 -1.16
C PRO A 142 26.18 -10.50 -2.22
N ASP A 143 26.47 -10.72 -3.51
CA ASP A 143 25.83 -10.03 -4.64
C ASP A 143 24.34 -10.39 -4.83
N GLU A 144 23.85 -11.52 -4.29
CA GLU A 144 22.39 -11.81 -4.26
C GLU A 144 21.68 -11.18 -3.04
N PHE A 145 22.42 -10.84 -1.98
CA PHE A 145 21.93 -10.04 -0.85
C PHE A 145 21.99 -8.54 -1.13
N ALA A 146 22.82 -8.11 -2.07
CA ALA A 146 22.62 -6.86 -2.78
C ALA A 146 21.39 -7.01 -3.68
N ILE A 147 20.20 -7.00 -3.06
CA ILE A 147 18.99 -6.61 -3.76
C ILE A 147 19.38 -5.28 -4.40
N LYS A 148 19.64 -5.28 -5.72
CA LYS A 148 19.70 -4.05 -6.49
C LYS A 148 18.43 -3.35 -6.07
N ASP A 149 18.58 -2.23 -5.38
CA ASP A 149 17.54 -1.24 -5.24
C ASP A 149 17.13 -0.95 -6.67
N HIS A 150 16.19 -1.74 -7.18
CA HIS A 150 15.58 -1.48 -8.46
C HIS A 150 14.92 -0.16 -8.19
N GLU A 151 15.52 0.89 -8.77
CA GLU A 151 15.25 2.29 -8.53
C GLU A 151 13.74 2.57 -8.69
N CYS A 152 12.95 2.21 -7.69
CA CYS A 152 11.88 3.05 -7.21
C CYS A 152 12.65 4.15 -6.50
N GLU A 153 13.02 5.18 -7.27
CA GLU A 153 13.66 6.40 -6.81
C GLU A 153 13.15 6.75 -5.41
N ASN A 154 14.07 6.61 -4.45
CA ASN A 154 14.13 7.20 -3.13
C ASN A 154 12.81 7.49 -2.41
N ASP A 155 12.61 6.83 -1.27
CA ASP A 155 12.77 7.59 -0.02
C ASP A 155 12.84 6.66 1.20
N SER A 156 13.90 6.92 1.97
CA SER A 156 14.32 6.26 3.19
C SER A 156 13.25 6.26 4.27
N ILE A 157 12.66 5.09 4.53
CA ILE A 157 12.16 4.76 5.85
C ILE A 157 13.38 4.32 6.67
N HIS A 158 13.96 5.26 7.43
CA HIS A 158 14.84 4.93 8.55
C HIS A 158 14.03 4.16 9.60
N SER A 159 13.91 2.85 9.40
CA SER A 159 14.27 1.91 10.46
C SER A 159 15.69 1.53 10.09
N SER A 160 16.66 2.03 10.85
CA SER A 160 18.05 1.60 10.67
C SER A 160 18.03 0.08 10.81
N PRO A 161 18.42 -0.71 9.80
CA PRO A 161 18.47 -2.15 9.97
C PRO A 161 19.41 -2.45 11.13
N ASP A 162 18.98 -3.32 12.04
CA ASP A 162 19.82 -3.81 13.13
C ASP A 162 21.16 -4.24 12.52
N THR A 163 22.18 -3.42 12.77
CA THR A 163 23.46 -3.60 12.08
C THR A 163 24.26 -4.60 12.89
N ILE A 164 24.16 -5.87 12.50
CA ILE A 164 24.96 -6.93 13.11
C ILE A 164 26.41 -6.73 12.67
N LYS A 165 27.29 -6.37 13.60
CA LYS A 165 28.74 -6.28 13.35
C LYS A 165 29.46 -7.42 14.05
N VAL A 166 30.34 -8.09 13.31
CA VAL A 166 31.32 -9.02 13.89
C VAL A 166 32.33 -8.19 14.66
N ILE A 167 32.43 -8.41 15.97
CA ILE A 167 33.35 -7.68 16.85
C ILE A 167 34.57 -8.51 17.25
N GLY A 168 34.58 -9.81 16.96
CA GLY A 168 35.74 -10.66 17.18
C GLY A 168 35.51 -12.12 16.83
N GLU A 169 36.58 -12.90 16.91
CA GLU A 169 36.57 -14.36 16.75
C GLU A 169 37.24 -14.97 17.99
N HIS A 170 36.56 -15.91 18.62
CA HIS A 170 37.02 -16.64 19.79
C HIS A 170 38.08 -17.69 19.36
N PRO A 171 39.04 -18.13 20.20
CA PRO A 171 40.16 -18.98 19.76
C PRO A 171 39.76 -20.36 19.21
N ASP A 172 38.54 -20.81 19.52
CA ASP A 172 37.88 -22.00 18.99
C ASP A 172 37.19 -21.78 17.64
N GLY A 173 37.27 -20.57 17.07
CA GLY A 173 36.71 -20.20 15.76
C GLY A 173 35.26 -19.69 15.81
N THR A 174 34.70 -19.48 17.01
CA THR A 174 33.35 -18.97 17.20
C THR A 174 33.31 -17.45 17.00
N LEU A 175 32.47 -16.94 16.08
CA LEU A 175 32.33 -15.49 15.84
C LEU A 175 31.47 -14.81 16.92
N ILE A 176 31.90 -13.65 17.37
CA ILE A 176 31.21 -12.82 18.37
C ILE A 176 30.55 -11.64 17.65
N PHE A 177 29.25 -11.46 17.87
CA PHE A 177 28.45 -10.41 17.23
C PHE A 177 27.96 -9.40 18.26
N ASP A 178 28.02 -8.12 17.91
CA ASP A 178 27.35 -7.04 18.65
C ASP A 178 26.05 -6.68 17.91
N ILE A 179 24.91 -6.77 18.60
CA ILE A 179 23.59 -6.44 18.08
C ILE A 179 23.15 -5.15 18.76
N LYS A 180 23.27 -4.03 18.06
CA LYS A 180 22.64 -2.77 18.49
C LYS A 180 21.20 -2.79 18.01
N GLU A 181 20.28 -2.97 18.94
CA GLU A 181 18.86 -2.73 18.70
C GLU A 181 18.67 -1.24 18.39
N GLY A 182 18.11 -0.92 17.22
CA GLY A 182 17.80 0.45 16.84
C GLY A 182 16.65 1.02 17.68
N GLU A 183 16.81 2.25 18.21
CA GLU A 183 15.73 3.04 18.83
C GLU A 183 14.60 3.41 17.85
#